data_AF-A0AAF0QSZ0-F1
#
_entry.id   AF-A0AAF0QSZ0-F1
#
_cell.length_a   1.000
_cell.length_b   1.000
_cell.length_c   1.000
_cell.angle_alpha   90.00
_cell.angle_beta   90.00
_cell.angle_gamma   90.00
#
_symmetry.space_group_name_H-M   'P 1'
#
loop_
_entity.id
_entity.type
_entity.pdbx_description
1 polymer ?
#
loop_
_entity_poly.entity_id
_entity_poly.type
_entity_poly.pdbx_seq_one_letter_code
_entity_poly.pdbx_strand_id
1 'polypeptide(L)'
;MYQTRSCNFPCILLSNDDSIASVLELKADYDYYSRSRNRPVMLSPEFHIPRHKDRFGYSFDRKKLTLIGSCNGLICLWSGDRYDENYSIYISNPLLGEYFKVKLPEWEKRVRRVAYTLCYSEGSGQYKVLRSVIRKFRRRPEVSELEVCNLGVDEKWRNVGEAAYPLCGRFGNVNVNGVLYWLKDDDDIKTSASIHSFNLVTEEVMPVPVPPGLKTPSLGLRLAELGNCLCLTDSCSSQHVDI
;
A
#
# COMPACT_ATOMS: atom_id res chain seq x y z
N MET A 1 5.02 20.44 -33.31
CA MET A 1 6.22 19.92 -32.62
C MET A 1 5.74 18.85 -31.66
N TYR A 2 5.90 17.58 -32.00
CA TYR A 2 5.51 16.48 -31.12
C TYR A 2 6.53 16.43 -29.99
N GLN A 3 6.15 16.89 -28.79
CA GLN A 3 6.94 16.62 -27.60
C GLN A 3 6.98 15.10 -27.42
N THR A 4 8.14 14.51 -27.65
CA THR A 4 8.46 13.16 -27.18
C THR A 4 8.19 13.14 -25.69
N ARG A 5 7.11 12.44 -25.27
CA ARG A 5 6.81 12.23 -23.86
C ARG A 5 8.01 11.54 -23.24
N SER A 6 8.56 12.14 -22.17
CA SER A 6 9.49 11.45 -21.28
C SER A 6 8.84 10.13 -20.82
N CYS A 7 9.59 9.03 -20.84
CA CYS A 7 9.09 7.74 -20.33
C CYS A 7 8.83 7.76 -18.81
N ASN A 8 9.44 8.73 -18.10
CA ASN A 8 9.22 8.96 -16.68
C ASN A 8 8.51 10.31 -16.51
N PHE A 9 7.24 10.28 -16.15
CA PHE A 9 6.48 11.45 -15.70
C PHE A 9 6.13 11.21 -14.23
N PRO A 10 6.71 11.98 -13.30
CA PRO A 10 6.38 11.84 -11.89
C PRO A 10 4.90 12.17 -11.69
N CYS A 11 4.17 11.39 -10.89
CA CYS A 11 2.76 11.61 -10.62
C CYS A 11 2.51 11.66 -9.12
N ILE A 12 1.62 12.54 -8.69
CA ILE A 12 1.08 12.54 -7.32
C ILE A 12 -0.29 11.89 -7.35
N LEU A 13 -0.48 10.89 -6.50
CA LEU A 13 -1.78 10.31 -6.24
C LEU A 13 -2.40 11.01 -5.03
N LEU A 14 -3.52 11.69 -5.24
CA LEU A 14 -4.25 12.40 -4.20
C LEU A 14 -5.36 11.49 -3.67
N SER A 15 -5.36 11.27 -2.36
CA SER A 15 -6.34 10.45 -1.66
C SER A 15 -7.04 11.26 -0.57
N ASN A 16 -8.35 11.10 -0.44
CA ASN A 16 -9.17 11.64 0.64
C ASN A 16 -9.80 10.49 1.43
N ASP A 17 -9.58 10.43 2.75
CA ASP A 17 -10.15 9.43 3.65
C ASP A 17 -10.05 7.98 3.13
N ASP A 18 -8.83 7.61 2.75
CA ASP A 18 -8.42 6.34 2.10
C ASP A 18 -8.87 6.15 0.65
N SER A 19 -9.72 7.02 0.10
CA SER A 19 -10.24 6.91 -1.26
C SER A 19 -9.47 7.79 -2.25
N ILE A 20 -9.13 7.27 -3.43
CA ILE A 20 -8.45 8.08 -4.45
C ILE A 20 -9.39 9.17 -4.96
N ALA A 21 -8.91 10.40 -4.89
CA ALA A 21 -9.60 11.58 -5.41
C ALA A 21 -9.14 11.91 -6.83
N SER A 22 -7.83 11.87 -7.10
CA SER A 22 -7.27 12.22 -8.43
C SER A 22 -5.81 11.80 -8.58
N VAL A 23 -5.31 11.77 -9.82
CA VAL A 23 -3.89 11.63 -10.16
C VAL A 23 -3.43 12.91 -10.84
N LEU A 24 -2.32 13.47 -10.38
CA LEU A 24 -1.72 14.70 -10.91
C LEU A 24 -0.38 14.39 -11.56
N GLU A 25 -0.25 14.60 -12.86
CA GLU A 25 1.03 14.51 -13.57
C GLU A 25 1.91 15.73 -13.23
N LEU A 26 3.14 15.48 -12.78
CA LEU A 26 4.16 16.47 -12.52
C LEU A 26 5.10 16.61 -13.74
N LYS A 27 5.51 17.85 -14.04
CA LYS A 27 6.44 18.17 -15.13
C LYS A 27 7.64 18.91 -14.54
N ALA A 28 8.83 18.33 -14.72
CA ALA A 28 10.07 18.78 -14.08
C ALA A 28 10.44 20.25 -14.37
N ASP A 29 10.11 20.76 -15.56
CA ASP A 29 10.43 22.14 -15.98
C ASP A 29 9.26 23.12 -15.80
N TYR A 30 8.26 22.76 -14.99
CA TYR A 30 7.07 23.59 -14.81
C TYR A 30 7.21 24.54 -13.63
N ASP A 31 7.03 25.84 -13.89
CA ASP A 31 6.81 26.81 -12.83
C ASP A 31 5.36 26.72 -12.34
N TYR A 32 5.16 25.92 -11.30
CA TYR A 32 3.88 25.67 -10.64
C TYR A 32 3.22 26.93 -10.06
N TYR A 33 3.97 28.04 -9.93
CA TYR A 33 3.50 29.26 -9.30
C TYR A 33 3.09 30.35 -10.30
N SER A 34 3.59 30.33 -11.55
CA SER A 34 3.48 31.51 -12.44
C SER A 34 2.65 31.34 -13.72
N ARG A 35 2.38 30.12 -14.23
CA ARG A 35 1.74 29.95 -15.56
C ARG A 35 0.39 29.24 -15.49
N SER A 36 -0.66 29.90 -16.01
CA SER A 36 -2.04 29.41 -16.04
C SER A 36 -2.43 28.62 -17.30
N ARG A 37 -1.64 28.71 -18.38
CA ARG A 37 -2.01 28.18 -19.71
C ARG A 37 -1.59 26.72 -19.97
N ASN A 38 -0.70 26.13 -19.17
CA ASN A 38 -0.17 24.77 -19.34
C ASN A 38 -0.28 23.96 -18.03
N ARG A 39 -1.43 24.05 -17.34
CA ARG A 39 -1.64 23.46 -16.01
C ARG A 39 -1.31 21.96 -16.01
N PRO A 40 -0.76 21.42 -14.89
CA PRO A 40 -0.60 19.99 -14.73
C PRO A 40 -1.92 19.28 -15.01
N VAL A 41 -1.83 18.17 -15.73
CA VAL A 41 -3.02 17.44 -16.17
C VAL A 41 -3.56 16.72 -14.95
N MET A 42 -4.73 17.15 -14.49
CA MET A 42 -5.50 16.36 -13.55
C MET A 42 -6.09 15.20 -14.35
N LEU A 43 -5.52 14.02 -14.16
CA LEU A 43 -6.13 12.81 -14.61
C LEU A 43 -7.28 12.54 -13.64
N SER A 44 -8.50 12.58 -14.16
CA SER A 44 -9.66 11.99 -13.49
C SER A 44 -9.68 10.53 -13.89
N PRO A 45 -9.10 9.62 -13.10
CA PRO A 45 -9.18 8.21 -13.43
C PRO A 45 -10.65 7.78 -13.31
N GLU A 46 -11.32 7.63 -14.44
CA GLU A 46 -12.43 6.68 -14.51
C GLU A 46 -11.79 5.30 -14.35
N PHE A 47 -11.63 4.88 -13.09
CA PHE A 47 -11.19 3.53 -12.78
C PHE A 47 -12.26 2.57 -13.29
N HIS A 48 -12.02 1.94 -14.43
CA HIS A 48 -12.90 0.94 -14.99
C HIS A 48 -12.83 -0.34 -14.15
N ILE A 49 -13.40 -0.34 -12.93
CA ILE A 49 -13.40 -1.50 -12.04
C ILE A 49 -14.80 -2.15 -12.07
N PRO A 50 -14.91 -3.48 -12.01
CA PRO A 50 -16.20 -4.15 -12.01
C PRO A 50 -17.08 -3.66 -10.88
N ARG A 51 -18.34 -3.36 -11.20
CA ARG A 51 -19.38 -3.16 -10.20
C ARG A 51 -19.54 -4.44 -9.39
N HIS A 52 -19.15 -4.40 -8.13
CA HIS A 52 -19.32 -5.54 -7.24
C HIS A 52 -20.73 -5.49 -6.64
N LYS A 53 -21.55 -6.51 -6.94
CA LYS A 53 -22.86 -6.69 -6.28
C LYS A 53 -22.65 -7.11 -4.83
N ASP A 54 -23.37 -6.52 -3.89
CA ASP A 54 -23.34 -7.03 -2.50
C ASP A 54 -24.02 -8.41 -2.38
N ARG A 55 -24.04 -8.99 -1.18
CA ARG A 55 -24.71 -10.27 -0.91
C ARG A 55 -26.23 -10.24 -1.16
N PHE A 56 -26.82 -9.05 -1.31
CA PHE A 56 -28.24 -8.82 -1.51
C PHE A 56 -28.58 -8.41 -2.95
N GLY A 57 -27.58 -8.38 -3.84
CA GLY A 57 -27.76 -8.02 -5.25
C GLY A 57 -27.87 -6.52 -5.53
N TYR A 58 -27.71 -5.66 -4.53
CA TYR A 58 -27.72 -4.22 -4.73
C TYR A 58 -26.40 -3.75 -5.35
N SER A 59 -26.51 -2.96 -6.41
CA SER A 59 -25.40 -2.18 -6.95
C SER A 59 -25.35 -0.84 -6.22
N PHE A 60 -24.55 -0.72 -5.17
CA PHE A 60 -24.18 0.60 -4.67
C PHE A 60 -23.24 1.26 -5.68
N ASP A 61 -23.56 2.50 -6.05
CA ASP A 61 -22.94 3.18 -7.20
C ASP A 61 -21.45 3.49 -6.98
N ARG A 62 -20.96 3.44 -5.73
CA ARG A 62 -19.53 3.53 -5.40
C ARG A 62 -19.22 2.71 -4.13
N LYS A 63 -18.75 1.46 -4.27
CA LYS A 63 -18.04 0.83 -3.14
C LYS A 63 -16.83 1.69 -2.78
N LYS A 64 -16.53 1.83 -1.49
CA LYS A 64 -15.31 2.51 -1.01
C LYS A 64 -14.09 1.79 -1.59
N LEU A 65 -13.46 2.38 -2.60
CA LEU A 65 -12.18 1.94 -3.12
C LEU A 65 -11.10 2.59 -2.29
N THR A 66 -10.35 1.76 -1.59
CA THR A 66 -9.30 2.20 -0.69
C THR A 66 -7.96 1.97 -1.35
N LEU A 67 -7.14 3.01 -1.51
CA LEU A 67 -5.76 2.84 -1.92
C LEU A 67 -4.98 2.16 -0.78
N ILE A 68 -4.30 1.06 -1.11
CA ILE A 68 -3.51 0.29 -0.13
C ILE A 68 -2.03 0.20 -0.49
N GLY A 69 -1.65 0.61 -1.71
CA GLY A 69 -0.24 0.74 -2.10
C GLY A 69 -0.08 1.14 -3.57
N SER A 70 1.13 1.53 -3.94
CA SER A 70 1.52 1.81 -5.32
C SER A 70 2.93 1.29 -5.58
N CYS A 71 3.20 0.85 -6.80
CA CYS A 71 4.51 0.37 -7.21
C CYS A 71 4.69 0.56 -8.72
N ASN A 72 5.76 1.24 -9.15
CA ASN A 72 6.10 1.45 -10.57
C ASN A 72 4.94 1.97 -11.42
N GLY A 73 4.16 2.93 -10.89
CA GLY A 73 3.00 3.52 -11.57
C GLY A 73 1.71 2.70 -11.51
N LEU A 74 1.76 1.45 -11.04
CA LEU A 74 0.57 0.67 -10.71
C LEU A 74 0.08 1.02 -9.31
N ILE A 75 -1.23 0.91 -9.11
CA ILE A 75 -1.87 1.12 -7.83
C ILE A 75 -2.60 -0.14 -7.38
N CYS A 76 -2.60 -0.39 -6.07
CA CYS A 76 -3.28 -1.50 -5.43
C CYS A 76 -4.48 -0.96 -4.65
N LEU A 77 -5.66 -1.50 -4.95
CA LEU A 77 -6.95 -1.02 -4.48
C LEU A 77 -7.68 -2.12 -3.73
N TRP A 78 -8.16 -1.79 -2.54
CA TRP A 78 -9.10 -2.60 -1.78
C TRP A 78 -10.52 -2.15 -2.09
N SER A 79 -11.37 -3.08 -2.50
CA SER A 79 -12.79 -2.84 -2.73
C SER A 79 -13.63 -3.65 -1.76
N GLY A 80 -14.49 -2.98 -1.00
CA GLY A 80 -15.33 -3.59 0.03
C GLY A 80 -15.05 -3.01 1.40
N ASP A 81 -15.81 -3.47 2.39
CA ASP A 81 -15.57 -3.10 3.78
C ASP A 81 -14.33 -3.83 4.30
N ARG A 82 -13.49 -3.14 5.08
CA ARG A 82 -12.29 -3.73 5.70
C ARG A 82 -12.64 -4.79 6.75
N TYR A 83 -13.87 -4.79 7.25
CA TYR A 83 -14.37 -5.73 8.25
C TYR A 83 -15.26 -6.84 7.67
N ASP A 84 -15.54 -6.81 6.36
CA ASP A 84 -16.27 -7.88 5.67
C ASP A 84 -15.29 -8.85 4.98
N GLU A 85 -15.61 -10.14 5.00
CA GLU A 85 -14.89 -11.17 4.23
C GLU A 85 -15.11 -11.02 2.71
N ASN A 86 -16.16 -10.31 2.31
CA ASN A 86 -16.52 -10.07 0.91
C ASN A 86 -15.82 -8.81 0.34
N TYR A 87 -14.49 -8.87 0.24
CA TYR A 87 -13.66 -7.84 -0.38
C TYR A 87 -12.97 -8.35 -1.65
N SER A 88 -12.38 -7.43 -2.41
CA SER A 88 -11.57 -7.74 -3.59
C SER A 88 -10.36 -6.82 -3.63
N ILE A 89 -9.24 -7.37 -4.08
CA ILE A 89 -8.01 -6.61 -4.34
C ILE A 89 -7.85 -6.45 -5.85
N TYR A 90 -7.64 -5.21 -6.28
CA TYR A 90 -7.41 -4.85 -7.67
C TYR A 90 -6.06 -4.17 -7.82
N ILE A 91 -5.37 -4.49 -8.89
CA ILE A 91 -4.18 -3.78 -9.33
C ILE A 91 -4.56 -3.03 -10.58
N SER A 92 -4.45 -1.72 -10.57
CA SER A 92 -4.83 -0.89 -11.70
C SER A 92 -3.63 -0.15 -12.28
N ASN A 93 -3.61 -0.07 -13.60
CA ASN A 93 -2.83 0.92 -14.30
C ASN A 93 -3.75 2.13 -14.58
N PRO A 94 -3.65 3.21 -13.79
CA PRO A 94 -4.53 4.37 -13.95
C PRO A 94 -4.39 5.05 -15.32
N LEU A 95 -3.23 4.91 -15.98
CA LEU A 95 -2.95 5.55 -17.26
C LEU A 95 -3.59 4.81 -18.43
N LEU A 96 -3.64 3.48 -18.33
CA LEU A 96 -4.28 2.63 -19.34
C LEU A 96 -5.78 2.43 -19.07
N GLY A 97 -6.25 2.77 -17.87
CA GLY A 97 -7.62 2.47 -17.43
C GLY A 97 -7.87 0.97 -17.29
N GLU A 98 -6.80 0.16 -17.22
CA GLU A 98 -6.84 -1.29 -17.10
C GLU A 98 -6.70 -1.70 -15.63
N TYR A 99 -7.22 -2.88 -15.32
CA TYR A 99 -7.08 -3.47 -13.99
C TYR A 99 -6.95 -4.99 -14.08
N PHE A 100 -6.37 -5.54 -13.02
CA PHE A 100 -6.25 -6.94 -12.76
C PHE A 100 -6.87 -7.25 -11.40
N LYS A 101 -7.76 -8.24 -11.32
CA LYS A 101 -8.35 -8.69 -10.06
C LYS A 101 -7.49 -9.82 -9.48
N VAL A 102 -6.93 -9.60 -8.29
CA VAL A 102 -6.13 -10.61 -7.60
C VAL A 102 -7.03 -11.74 -7.14
N LYS A 103 -6.67 -12.99 -7.47
CA LYS A 103 -7.31 -14.18 -6.92
C LYS A 103 -6.92 -14.31 -5.46
N LEU A 104 -7.87 -14.18 -4.54
CA LEU A 104 -7.60 -14.25 -3.11
C LEU A 104 -7.73 -15.69 -2.59
N PRO A 105 -6.97 -16.09 -1.55
CA PRO A 105 -7.22 -17.34 -0.85
C PRO A 105 -8.62 -17.35 -0.23
N GLU A 106 -9.16 -18.54 0.01
CA GLU A 106 -10.41 -18.68 0.76
C GLU A 106 -10.27 -18.09 2.17
N TRP A 107 -11.34 -17.45 2.65
CA TRP A 107 -11.34 -16.85 3.97
C TRP A 107 -11.49 -17.94 5.05
N GLU A 108 -10.41 -18.21 5.79
CA GLU A 108 -10.46 -19.16 6.89
C GLU A 108 -11.10 -18.53 8.14
N LYS A 109 -11.88 -19.31 8.89
CA LYS A 109 -12.53 -18.88 10.16
C LYS A 109 -11.58 -18.32 11.23
N ARG A 110 -10.29 -18.64 11.14
CA ARG A 110 -9.26 -18.22 12.09
C ARG A 110 -8.68 -16.85 11.74
N VAL A 111 -8.87 -16.38 10.51
CA VAL A 111 -8.40 -15.08 10.06
C VAL A 111 -9.20 -13.99 10.77
N ARG A 112 -8.48 -13.07 11.39
CA ARG A 112 -9.04 -11.90 12.11
C ARG A 112 -8.90 -10.63 11.31
N ARG A 113 -7.72 -10.43 10.72
CA ARG A 113 -7.38 -9.24 9.95
C ARG A 113 -6.44 -9.65 8.83
N VAL A 114 -6.51 -8.90 7.75
CA VAL A 114 -5.58 -9.01 6.63
C VAL A 114 -5.15 -7.63 6.19
N ALA A 115 -3.94 -7.54 5.65
CA ALA A 115 -3.47 -6.37 4.93
C ALA A 115 -2.72 -6.82 3.67
N TYR A 116 -2.72 -5.96 2.67
CA TYR A 116 -2.11 -6.24 1.38
C TYR A 116 -1.20 -5.10 0.95
N THR A 117 -0.12 -5.41 0.23
CA THR A 117 0.67 -4.40 -0.46
C THR A 117 1.17 -4.95 -1.80
N LEU A 118 1.31 -4.05 -2.78
CA LEU A 118 1.86 -4.35 -4.09
C LEU A 118 3.34 -4.04 -4.09
N CYS A 119 4.13 -4.94 -4.65
CA CYS A 119 5.57 -4.85 -4.65
C CYS A 119 6.16 -5.30 -5.98
N TYR A 120 7.38 -4.88 -6.23
CA TYR A 120 8.18 -5.32 -7.36
C TYR A 120 9.50 -5.88 -6.85
N SER A 121 9.85 -7.08 -7.30
CA SER A 121 11.09 -7.74 -6.95
C SER A 121 12.06 -7.64 -8.12
N GLU A 122 13.04 -6.74 -8.02
CA GLU A 122 14.08 -6.55 -9.05
C GLU A 122 14.79 -7.87 -9.39
N GLY A 123 15.11 -8.68 -8.37
CA GLY A 123 15.81 -9.95 -8.57
C GLY A 123 15.05 -10.98 -9.43
N SER A 124 13.71 -10.92 -9.45
CA SER A 124 12.87 -11.80 -10.28
C SER A 124 12.25 -11.09 -11.47
N GLY A 125 12.32 -9.75 -11.54
CA GLY A 125 11.64 -8.92 -12.53
C GLY A 125 10.11 -8.98 -12.45
N GLN A 126 9.55 -9.42 -11.31
CA GLN A 126 8.12 -9.73 -11.18
C GLN A 126 7.43 -8.87 -10.14
N TYR A 127 6.16 -8.54 -10.43
CA TYR A 127 5.26 -7.98 -9.43
C TYR A 127 4.76 -9.06 -8.48
N LYS A 128 4.69 -8.69 -7.21
CA LYS A 128 4.24 -9.55 -6.12
C LYS A 128 3.15 -8.82 -5.32
N VAL A 129 2.19 -9.56 -4.79
CA VAL A 129 1.29 -9.08 -3.75
C VAL A 129 1.68 -9.77 -2.46
N LEU A 130 2.07 -8.97 -1.46
CA LEU A 130 2.26 -9.45 -0.10
C LEU A 130 0.93 -9.32 0.65
N ARG A 131 0.57 -10.37 1.39
CA ARG A 131 -0.57 -10.42 2.30
C ARG A 131 -0.05 -10.72 3.70
N SER A 132 -0.34 -9.87 4.66
CA SER A 132 -0.22 -10.21 6.08
C SER A 132 -1.55 -10.71 6.60
N VAL A 133 -1.52 -11.77 7.37
CA VAL A 133 -2.71 -12.43 7.91
C VAL A 133 -2.54 -12.62 9.41
N ILE A 134 -3.48 -12.09 10.18
CA ILE A 134 -3.55 -12.35 11.61
C ILE A 134 -4.49 -13.53 11.85
N ARG A 135 -3.94 -14.61 12.39
CA ARG A 135 -4.71 -15.81 12.74
C ARG A 135 -4.85 -15.93 14.25
N LYS A 136 -6.08 -16.16 14.72
CA LYS A 136 -6.36 -16.42 16.14
C LYS A 136 -6.57 -17.91 16.38
N PHE A 137 -5.76 -18.46 17.26
CA PHE A 137 -5.84 -19.85 17.70
C PHE A 137 -6.47 -19.94 19.10
N ARG A 138 -7.22 -21.01 19.36
CA ARG A 138 -7.82 -21.20 20.70
C ARG A 138 -6.71 -21.35 21.74
N ARG A 139 -6.77 -20.54 22.81
CA ARG A 139 -5.82 -20.55 23.94
C ARG A 139 -4.36 -20.29 23.55
N ARG A 140 -4.10 -19.66 22.40
CA ARG A 140 -2.77 -19.22 21.98
C ARG A 140 -2.81 -17.74 21.56
N PRO A 141 -1.68 -17.03 21.61
CA PRO A 141 -1.56 -15.70 21.02
C PRO A 141 -1.94 -15.67 19.54
N GLU A 142 -2.29 -14.49 19.05
CA GLU A 142 -2.47 -14.28 17.62
C GLU A 142 -1.11 -14.39 16.92
N VAL A 143 -1.10 -15.03 15.75
CA VAL A 143 0.09 -15.18 14.91
C VAL A 143 -0.09 -14.30 13.68
N SER A 144 0.94 -13.54 13.33
CA SER A 144 0.99 -12.77 12.10
C SER A 144 1.82 -13.54 11.07
N GLU A 145 1.17 -14.05 10.04
CA GLU A 145 1.83 -14.74 8.94
C GLU A 145 1.92 -13.83 7.72
N LEU A 146 2.98 -14.01 6.94
CA LEU A 146 3.17 -13.37 5.65
C LEU A 146 2.96 -14.39 4.53
N GLU A 147 2.23 -13.97 3.51
CA GLU A 147 1.96 -14.76 2.32
C GLU A 147 2.25 -13.92 1.07
N VAL A 148 2.86 -14.52 0.06
CA VAL A 148 3.22 -13.83 -1.20
C VAL A 148 2.52 -14.52 -2.37
N CYS A 149 2.07 -13.71 -3.32
CA CYS A 149 1.56 -14.16 -4.62
C CYS A 149 2.34 -13.46 -5.75
N ASN A 150 2.90 -14.24 -6.67
CA ASN A 150 3.55 -13.73 -7.87
C ASN A 150 2.50 -13.49 -8.96
N LEU A 151 2.49 -12.29 -9.52
CA LEU A 151 1.51 -11.92 -10.54
C LEU A 151 1.98 -12.32 -11.94
N GLY A 152 1.05 -12.83 -12.75
CA GLY A 152 1.31 -13.19 -14.16
C GLY A 152 2.08 -14.50 -14.37
N VAL A 153 2.32 -15.30 -13.32
CA VAL A 153 3.01 -16.59 -13.42
C VAL A 153 2.07 -17.75 -13.05
N ASP A 154 1.89 -18.00 -11.75
CA ASP A 154 1.04 -19.07 -11.22
C ASP A 154 -0.12 -18.52 -10.37
N GLU A 155 -0.03 -17.26 -9.93
CA GLU A 155 -1.02 -16.56 -9.09
C GLU A 155 -1.37 -17.36 -7.81
N LYS A 156 -0.42 -18.16 -7.33
CA LYS A 156 -0.57 -18.96 -6.12
C LYS A 156 -0.05 -18.22 -4.92
N TRP A 157 -0.80 -18.30 -3.83
CA TRP A 157 -0.38 -17.83 -2.53
C TRP A 157 0.47 -18.88 -1.85
N ARG A 158 1.59 -18.44 -1.28
CA ARG A 158 2.47 -19.27 -0.45
C ARG A 158 2.85 -18.50 0.80
N ASN A 159 2.96 -19.23 1.92
CA ASN A 159 3.44 -18.68 3.17
C ASN A 159 4.96 -18.46 3.11
N VAL A 160 5.42 -17.31 3.61
CA VAL A 160 6.83 -16.89 3.61
C VAL A 160 7.38 -16.66 5.02
N GLY A 161 6.66 -17.17 6.03
CA GLY A 161 7.06 -17.09 7.43
C GLY A 161 6.14 -16.22 8.28
N GLU A 162 6.55 -16.04 9.53
CA GLU A 162 5.85 -15.23 10.52
C GLU A 162 6.47 -13.82 10.55
N ALA A 163 5.63 -12.79 10.62
CA ALA A 163 6.07 -11.45 10.98
C ALA A 163 6.03 -11.31 12.49
N ALA A 164 7.06 -10.68 13.06
CA ALA A 164 7.11 -10.36 14.49
C ALA A 164 5.89 -9.54 14.95
N TYR A 165 5.30 -8.74 14.05
CA TYR A 165 4.11 -7.94 14.30
C TYR A 165 3.21 -7.87 13.06
N PRO A 166 1.89 -7.75 13.25
CA PRO A 166 0.96 -7.64 12.15
C PRO A 166 1.11 -6.35 11.36
N LEU A 167 0.96 -6.43 10.05
CA LEU A 167 0.69 -5.27 9.20
C LEU A 167 -0.79 -4.88 9.43
N CYS A 168 -1.12 -4.25 10.54
CA CYS A 168 -2.51 -3.87 10.83
C CYS A 168 -2.88 -2.53 10.20
N GLY A 169 -3.86 -2.54 9.30
CA GLY A 169 -4.90 -1.51 9.14
C GLY A 169 -4.54 -0.11 8.60
N ARG A 170 -3.34 0.43 8.87
CA ARG A 170 -2.93 1.76 8.38
C ARG A 170 -1.64 1.62 7.60
N PHE A 171 -1.80 1.64 6.29
CA PHE A 171 -0.75 1.44 5.31
C PHE A 171 0.30 2.55 5.41
N GLY A 172 1.38 2.25 6.15
CA GLY A 172 2.67 2.92 6.07
C GLY A 172 3.72 1.99 5.47
N ASN A 173 3.32 1.12 4.54
CA ASN A 173 4.23 0.16 3.94
C ASN A 173 4.91 0.81 2.76
N VAL A 174 6.21 0.99 2.90
CA VAL A 174 7.03 1.64 1.89
C VAL A 174 7.90 0.59 1.25
N ASN A 175 7.86 0.50 -0.08
CA ASN A 175 8.82 -0.28 -0.84
C ASN A 175 9.99 0.64 -1.22
N VAL A 176 11.15 0.40 -0.63
CA VAL A 176 12.41 1.07 -1.00
C VAL A 176 13.37 0.00 -1.49
N ASN A 177 13.77 0.08 -2.76
CA ASN A 177 14.76 -0.83 -3.37
C ASN A 177 14.45 -2.32 -3.18
N GLY A 178 13.18 -2.71 -3.28
CA GLY A 178 12.76 -4.10 -3.15
C GLY A 178 12.70 -4.61 -1.71
N VAL A 179 12.75 -3.71 -0.73
CA VAL A 179 12.56 -4.01 0.68
C VAL A 179 11.33 -3.25 1.16
N LEU A 180 10.40 -3.99 1.78
CA LEU A 180 9.23 -3.41 2.41
C LEU A 180 9.55 -3.03 3.84
N TYR A 181 9.12 -1.86 4.26
CA TYR A 181 9.27 -1.40 5.64
C TYR A 181 7.91 -1.11 6.24
N TRP A 182 7.75 -1.42 7.53
CA TRP A 182 6.57 -1.05 8.30
C TRP A 182 6.94 -0.68 9.73
N LEU A 183 6.15 0.24 10.28
CA LEU A 183 6.20 0.59 11.69
C LEU A 183 5.32 -0.40 12.46
N LYS A 184 5.77 -0.80 13.65
CA LYS A 184 4.91 -1.53 14.58
C LYS A 184 3.75 -0.62 15.01
N ASP A 185 2.54 -1.03 14.65
CA ASP A 185 1.29 -0.44 15.12
C ASP A 185 0.95 -1.11 16.46
N ASP A 186 1.19 -0.41 17.57
CA ASP A 186 0.77 -0.86 18.90
C ASP A 186 -0.32 0.09 19.37
N ASP A 187 -1.54 -0.45 19.53
CA ASP A 187 -2.63 0.25 20.23
C ASP A 187 -2.22 0.55 21.70
N ASP A 188 -1.16 -0.10 22.20
CA ASP A 188 -0.57 0.14 23.51
C ASP A 188 0.58 1.17 23.41
N ILE A 189 0.26 2.43 23.70
CA ILE A 189 1.11 3.65 23.68
C ILE A 189 2.43 3.54 24.50
N LYS A 190 2.62 2.43 25.22
CA LYS A 190 3.74 2.21 26.15
C LYS A 190 4.97 1.54 25.54
N THR A 191 4.94 1.08 24.28
CA THR A 191 6.10 0.42 23.68
C THR A 191 6.93 1.36 22.81
N SER A 192 8.25 1.14 22.77
CA SER A 192 9.17 1.91 21.94
C SER A 192 8.88 1.68 20.45
N ALA A 193 9.11 2.71 19.63
CA ALA A 193 8.98 2.58 18.19
C ALA A 193 9.86 1.41 17.68
N SER A 194 9.34 0.62 16.75
CA SER A 194 10.12 -0.40 16.07
C SER A 194 9.74 -0.43 14.59
N ILE A 195 10.75 -0.54 13.74
CA ILE A 195 10.61 -0.67 12.29
C ILE A 195 11.07 -2.07 11.93
N HIS A 196 10.30 -2.72 11.06
CA HIS A 196 10.65 -4.01 10.51
C HIS A 196 10.74 -3.90 9.00
N SER A 197 11.52 -4.81 8.43
CA SER A 197 11.72 -4.93 7.00
C SER A 197 11.37 -6.33 6.52
N PHE A 198 10.96 -6.44 5.27
CA PHE A 198 10.81 -7.69 4.54
C PHE A 198 11.52 -7.56 3.19
N ASN A 199 12.54 -8.39 2.98
CA ASN A 199 13.29 -8.40 1.74
C ASN A 199 12.54 -9.23 0.69
N LEU A 200 12.18 -8.65 -0.46
CA LEU A 200 11.39 -9.37 -1.49
C LEU A 200 12.18 -10.44 -2.26
N VAL A 201 13.50 -10.49 -2.11
CA VAL A 201 14.40 -11.46 -2.74
C VAL A 201 14.71 -12.62 -1.79
N THR A 202 15.16 -12.32 -0.56
CA THR A 202 15.48 -13.35 0.44
C THR A 202 14.26 -13.83 1.22
N GLU A 203 13.20 -13.01 1.25
CA GLU A 203 11.92 -13.28 1.93
C GLU A 203 12.08 -13.42 3.44
N GLU A 204 13.04 -12.70 3.97
CA GLU A 204 13.35 -12.65 5.39
C GLU A 204 12.79 -11.38 6.02
N VAL A 205 12.29 -11.52 7.24
CA VAL A 205 11.86 -10.42 8.09
C VAL A 205 13.00 -10.03 9.01
N MET A 206 13.39 -8.77 9.01
CA MET A 206 14.48 -8.26 9.86
C MET A 206 14.08 -6.98 10.59
N PRO A 207 14.42 -6.82 11.88
CA PRO A 207 14.28 -5.55 12.58
C PRO A 207 15.27 -4.52 12.00
N VAL A 208 14.84 -3.26 11.95
CA VAL A 208 15.64 -2.13 11.44
C VAL A 208 15.83 -1.12 12.56
N PRO A 209 17.03 -0.50 12.69
CA PRO A 209 17.24 0.55 13.67
C PRO A 209 16.27 1.71 13.44
N VAL A 210 15.64 2.16 14.52
CA VAL A 210 14.83 3.39 14.49
C VAL A 210 15.73 4.62 14.49
N PRO A 211 15.32 5.73 13.83
CA PRO A 211 16.08 6.96 13.85
C PRO A 211 16.37 7.45 15.27
N PRO A 212 17.56 8.03 15.52
CA PRO A 212 17.90 8.60 16.82
C PRO A 212 16.84 9.61 17.27
N GLY A 213 16.38 9.50 18.52
CA GLY A 213 15.39 10.43 19.09
C GLY A 213 13.93 9.96 18.99
N LEU A 214 13.62 8.97 18.15
CA LEU A 214 12.27 8.41 18.08
C LEU A 214 12.03 7.43 19.25
N LYS A 215 11.56 7.95 20.39
CA LYS A 215 11.29 7.14 21.59
C LYS A 215 9.90 6.51 21.58
N THR A 216 8.89 7.26 21.15
CA THR A 216 7.48 6.83 21.12
C THR A 216 6.86 7.21 19.79
N PRO A 217 6.28 6.26 19.03
CA PRO A 217 5.62 6.59 17.78
C PRO A 217 4.35 7.40 18.08
N SER A 218 4.21 8.56 17.44
CA SER A 218 2.93 9.28 17.48
C SER A 218 1.90 8.50 16.66
N LEU A 219 0.61 8.60 17.02
CA LEU A 219 -0.51 8.01 16.26
C LEU A 219 -0.57 8.51 14.80
N GLY A 220 0.10 9.63 14.50
CA GLY A 220 0.20 10.25 13.18
C GLY A 220 1.45 9.89 12.38
N LEU A 221 2.41 9.14 12.97
CA LEU A 221 3.67 8.79 12.35
C LEU A 221 3.46 7.73 11.25
N ARG A 222 4.06 7.96 10.08
CA ARG A 222 4.02 7.05 8.94
C ARG A 222 5.40 6.95 8.30
N LEU A 223 5.66 5.84 7.63
CA LEU A 223 6.80 5.73 6.74
C LEU A 223 6.42 6.23 5.35
N ALA A 224 7.37 6.86 4.67
CA ALA A 224 7.28 7.27 3.27
C ALA A 224 8.58 6.93 2.52
N GLU A 225 8.52 6.83 1.19
CA GLU A 225 9.71 6.83 0.33
C GLU A 225 9.91 8.25 -0.22
N LEU A 226 11.16 8.71 -0.19
CA LEU A 226 11.56 9.95 -0.84
C LEU A 226 12.95 9.78 -1.45
N GLY A 227 13.03 9.74 -2.78
CA GLY A 227 14.32 9.68 -3.48
C GLY A 227 15.13 8.43 -3.12
N ASN A 228 14.47 7.26 -3.10
CA ASN A 228 15.01 5.97 -2.67
C ASN A 228 15.47 5.93 -1.20
N CYS A 229 15.01 6.87 -0.37
CA CYS A 229 15.25 6.88 1.07
C CYS A 229 13.98 6.56 1.83
N LEU A 230 14.11 5.83 2.94
CA LEU A 230 13.04 5.61 3.89
C LEU A 230 12.93 6.83 4.80
N CYS A 231 11.78 7.49 4.82
CA CYS A 231 11.52 8.68 5.61
C CYS A 231 10.40 8.43 6.62
N LEU A 232 10.39 9.21 7.69
CA LEU A 232 9.27 9.31 8.63
C LEU A 232 8.52 10.61 8.36
N THR A 233 7.20 10.52 8.38
CA THR A 233 6.31 11.69 8.24
C THR A 233 5.34 11.69 9.39
N ASP A 234 5.12 12.85 10.02
CA ASP A 234 4.05 13.02 11.01
C ASP A 234 2.89 13.79 10.38
N SER A 235 1.69 13.22 10.50
CA SER A 235 0.44 13.83 10.07
C SER A 235 -0.31 14.53 11.20
N CYS A 236 0.21 14.51 12.43
CA CYS A 236 -0.32 15.29 13.53
C CYS A 236 -0.03 16.79 13.30
N SER A 237 -1.10 17.58 13.24
CA SER A 237 -1.05 19.05 13.06
C SER A 237 -0.39 19.81 14.22
N SER A 238 0.10 19.12 15.26
CA SER A 238 0.54 19.73 16.52
C SER A 238 2.03 19.61 16.83
N GLN A 239 2.84 18.84 16.07
CA GLN A 239 4.26 18.71 16.37
C GLN A 239 5.09 18.70 15.09
N HIS A 240 5.99 19.69 15.00
CA HIS A 240 7.04 19.73 13.99
C HIS A 240 7.99 18.57 14.26
N VAL A 241 8.10 17.64 13.31
CA VAL A 241 9.14 16.62 13.34
C VAL A 241 10.28 17.16 12.47
N ASP A 242 11.31 17.69 13.12
CA ASP A 242 12.60 17.89 12.46
C ASP A 242 13.19 16.51 12.17
N ILE A 243 13.48 16.26 10.89
CA ILE A 243 14.20 15.06 10.40
C ILE A 243 15.67 15.44 10.26
#